data_AF-A0A0Q4TKI6-F1
#
_entry.id   AF-A0A0Q4TKI6-F1
#
_cell.length_a   1.000
_cell.length_b   1.000
_cell.length_c   1.000
_cell.angle_alpha   90.00
_cell.angle_beta   90.00
_cell.angle_gamma   90.00
#
_symmetry.space_group_name_H-M   'P 1'
#
loop_
_entity.id
_entity.type
_entity.pdbx_description
1 polymer ?
#
loop_
_entity_poly.entity_id
_entity_poly.type
_entity_poly.pdbx_seq_one_letter_code
_entity_poly.pdbx_strand_id
1 'polypeptide(L)'
;MTDTPADLDAWAARLVRALGLPDDLVVDIPEVLDLARDAAHGVARPAAPLTTFLVGYAAGLAGGSRAELDRAVATATALATADPA
;
A
#
# COMPACT_ATOMS: atom_id res chain seq x y z
N MET A 1 0.30 9.68 20.74
CA MET A 1 0.32 9.90 19.30
C MET A 1 -1.07 9.50 18.84
N THR A 2 -1.87 10.44 18.37
CA THR A 2 -3.27 10.16 18.02
C THR A 2 -3.30 9.43 16.68
N ASP A 3 -4.16 8.42 16.55
CA ASP A 3 -4.28 7.58 15.35
C ASP A 3 -5.38 8.14 14.41
N THR A 4 -5.36 9.44 14.09
CA THR A 4 -6.38 10.04 13.23
C THR A 4 -6.00 9.98 11.75
N PRO A 5 -6.97 9.98 10.81
CA PRO A 5 -6.67 10.07 9.37
C PRO A 5 -5.80 11.27 9.02
N ALA A 6 -6.06 12.44 9.63
CA ALA A 6 -5.29 13.66 9.40
C ALA A 6 -3.81 13.54 9.83
N ASP A 7 -3.52 12.74 10.85
CA ASP A 7 -2.14 12.48 11.28
C ASP A 7 -1.38 11.64 10.24
N LEU A 8 -2.07 10.69 9.57
CA LEU A 8 -1.49 9.89 8.49
C LEU A 8 -1.29 10.72 7.21
N ASP A 9 -2.21 11.61 6.86
CA ASP A 9 -2.04 12.55 5.75
C ASP A 9 -0.80 13.44 5.95
N ALA A 10 -0.67 14.02 7.15
CA ALA A 10 0.48 14.85 7.50
C ALA A 10 1.80 14.05 7.48
N TRP A 11 1.76 12.79 7.93
CA TRP A 11 2.91 11.89 7.88
C TRP A 11 3.30 11.53 6.44
N ALA A 12 2.34 11.15 5.61
CA ALA A 12 2.57 10.84 4.20
C ALA A 12 3.19 12.05 3.47
N ALA A 13 2.64 13.24 3.66
CA ALA A 13 3.19 14.47 3.08
C ALA A 13 4.64 14.75 3.53
N ARG A 14 4.98 14.44 4.80
CA ARG A 14 6.37 14.56 5.29
C ARG A 14 7.30 13.53 4.63
N LEU A 15 6.84 12.29 4.45
CA LEU A 15 7.62 11.24 3.78
C LEU A 15 7.85 11.56 2.30
N VAL A 16 6.83 12.01 1.57
CA VAL A 16 6.93 12.42 0.16
C VAL A 16 8.07 13.43 -0.01
N ARG A 17 8.07 14.49 0.80
CA ARG A 17 9.13 15.51 0.78
C ARG A 17 10.49 14.94 1.18
N ALA A 18 10.56 14.15 2.25
CA ALA A 18 11.82 13.62 2.78
C ALA A 18 12.50 12.63 1.80
N LEU A 19 11.71 11.92 0.99
CA LEU A 19 12.18 10.97 0.00
C LEU A 19 12.42 11.59 -1.39
N GLY A 20 12.13 12.89 -1.57
CA GLY A 20 12.28 13.58 -2.86
C GLY A 20 11.30 13.09 -3.93
N LEU A 21 10.11 12.66 -3.52
CA LEU A 21 9.03 12.26 -4.44
C LEU A 21 8.31 13.52 -4.99
N PRO A 22 7.60 13.40 -6.14
CA PRO A 22 6.87 14.53 -6.71
C PRO A 22 5.89 15.16 -5.71
N ASP A 23 5.83 16.49 -5.64
CA ASP A 23 4.95 17.22 -4.72
C ASP A 23 3.45 17.03 -5.04
N ASP A 24 3.13 16.66 -6.27
CA ASP A 24 1.78 16.33 -6.74
C ASP A 24 1.43 14.84 -6.56
N LEU A 25 2.31 14.04 -5.94
CA LEU A 25 2.03 12.66 -5.59
C LEU A 25 0.88 12.60 -4.59
N VAL A 26 -0.26 12.09 -5.05
CA VAL A 26 -1.41 11.76 -4.20
C VAL A 26 -1.29 10.31 -3.75
N VAL A 27 -1.15 10.10 -2.43
CA VAL A 27 -1.15 8.77 -1.82
C VAL A 27 -2.58 8.41 -1.43
N ASP A 28 -3.11 7.31 -1.98
CA ASP A 28 -4.38 6.74 -1.55
C ASP A 28 -4.18 5.96 -0.24
N ILE A 29 -4.18 6.67 0.89
CA ILE A 29 -3.97 6.09 2.21
C ILE A 29 -5.00 5.00 2.54
N PRO A 30 -6.32 5.21 2.29
CA PRO A 30 -7.32 4.15 2.49
C PRO A 30 -6.99 2.85 1.74
N GLU A 31 -6.67 2.92 0.45
CA GLU A 31 -6.33 1.74 -0.35
C GLU A 31 -5.11 0.98 0.20
N VAL A 32 -4.06 1.70 0.60
CA VAL A 32 -2.86 1.10 1.23
C VAL A 32 -3.21 0.40 2.54
N LEU A 33 -4.04 1.01 3.38
CA LEU A 33 -4.43 0.45 4.66
C LEU A 33 -5.37 -0.75 4.51
N ASP A 34 -6.27 -0.73 3.52
CA ASP A 34 -7.15 -1.86 3.23
C ASP A 34 -6.37 -3.04 2.65
N LEU A 35 -5.41 -2.82 1.75
CA LEU A 35 -4.50 -3.87 1.29
C LEU A 35 -3.70 -4.49 2.45
N ALA A 36 -3.17 -3.65 3.35
CA ALA A 36 -2.47 -4.13 4.54
C ALA A 36 -3.40 -4.94 5.45
N ARG A 37 -4.64 -4.50 5.65
CA ARG A 37 -5.67 -5.18 6.43
C ARG A 37 -5.97 -6.56 5.87
N ASP A 38 -6.20 -6.67 4.56
CA ASP A 38 -6.51 -7.94 3.91
C ASP A 38 -5.36 -8.94 4.07
N ALA A 39 -4.12 -8.50 3.82
CA ALA A 39 -2.94 -9.35 4.02
C ALA A 39 -2.76 -9.77 5.49
N ALA A 40 -2.96 -8.87 6.45
CA ALA A 40 -2.83 -9.18 7.87
C ALA A 40 -3.86 -10.20 8.36
N HIS A 41 -5.09 -10.13 7.85
CA HIS A 41 -6.18 -11.03 8.24
C HIS A 41 -6.13 -12.36 7.49
N GLY A 42 -5.83 -12.33 6.20
CA GLY A 42 -5.87 -13.50 5.34
C GLY A 42 -4.61 -14.38 5.39
N VAL A 43 -3.45 -13.79 5.68
CA VAL A 43 -2.17 -14.52 5.73
C VAL A 43 -1.62 -14.58 7.15
N ALA A 44 -1.14 -13.45 7.66
CA ALA A 44 -0.66 -13.27 9.03
C ALA A 44 -0.34 -11.79 9.27
N ARG A 45 -0.32 -11.33 10.53
CA ARG A 45 0.01 -9.92 10.86
C ARG A 45 1.29 -9.38 10.18
N PRO A 46 2.41 -10.13 10.07
CA PRO A 46 3.61 -9.64 9.38
C PRO A 46 3.44 -9.44 7.87
N ALA A 47 2.40 -10.00 7.25
CA ALA A 47 2.14 -9.87 5.82
C ALA A 47 1.70 -8.47 5.41
N ALA A 48 1.12 -7.66 6.30
CA ALA A 48 0.71 -6.28 6.02
C ALA A 48 1.84 -5.41 5.43
N PRO A 49 2.98 -5.20 6.13
CA PRO A 49 4.08 -4.40 5.59
C PRO A 49 4.79 -5.07 4.41
N LEU A 50 4.88 -6.40 4.39
CA LEU A 50 5.50 -7.13 3.28
C LEU A 50 4.72 -6.95 1.98
N THR A 51 3.39 -7.05 2.05
CA THR A 51 2.50 -6.96 0.90
C THR A 51 2.49 -5.57 0.30
N THR A 52 2.31 -4.54 1.12
CA THR A 52 2.29 -3.14 0.64
C THR A 52 3.64 -2.73 0.02
N PHE A 53 4.76 -3.18 0.59
CA PHE A 53 6.09 -2.99 0.00
C PHE A 53 6.22 -3.67 -1.37
N LEU A 54 5.87 -4.96 -1.49
CA LEU A 54 6.02 -5.71 -2.74
C LEU A 54 5.07 -5.21 -3.85
N VAL A 55 3.84 -4.82 -3.50
CA VAL A 55 2.89 -4.22 -4.46
C VAL A 55 3.45 -2.92 -5.02
N GLY A 56 3.89 -1.99 -4.16
CA GLY A 56 4.51 -0.74 -4.61
C GLY A 56 5.78 -0.97 -5.44
N TYR A 57 6.62 -1.91 -5.01
CA TYR A 57 7.86 -2.26 -5.72
C TYR A 57 7.58 -2.85 -7.12
N ALA A 58 6.64 -3.78 -7.23
CA ALA A 58 6.26 -4.38 -8.51
C ALA A 58 5.63 -3.36 -9.46
N ALA A 59 4.73 -2.50 -8.97
CA ALA A 59 4.14 -1.43 -9.77
C ALA A 59 5.20 -0.43 -10.27
N GLY A 60 6.16 -0.07 -9.41
CA GLY A 60 7.29 0.78 -9.78
C GLY A 60 8.17 0.17 -10.88
N LEU A 61 8.49 -1.13 -10.78
CA LEU A 61 9.23 -1.85 -11.82
C LEU A 61 8.46 -1.93 -13.15
N ALA A 62 7.14 -1.95 -13.11
CA ALA A 62 6.28 -2.03 -14.29
C ALA A 62 6.00 -0.66 -14.95
N GLY A 63 6.65 0.41 -14.50
CA GLY A 63 6.53 1.75 -15.07
C GLY A 63 5.67 2.72 -14.26
N GLY A 64 5.19 2.31 -13.09
CA GLY A 64 4.60 3.20 -12.07
C GLY A 64 3.24 3.80 -12.45
N SER A 65 2.56 3.28 -13.47
CA SER A 65 1.23 3.78 -13.83
C SER A 65 0.17 3.31 -12.83
N ARG A 66 -0.94 4.05 -12.73
CA ARG A 66 -2.10 3.65 -11.92
C ARG A 66 -2.59 2.23 -12.26
N ALA A 67 -2.62 1.88 -13.55
CA ALA A 67 -3.03 0.56 -13.99
C ALA A 67 -2.08 -0.56 -13.53
N GLU A 68 -0.77 -0.28 -13.40
CA GLU A 68 0.19 -1.25 -12.85
C GLU A 68 -0.02 -1.47 -11.36
N LEU A 69 -0.29 -0.39 -10.63
CA LEU A 69 -0.62 -0.46 -9.22
C LEU A 69 -1.91 -1.26 -9.00
N ASP A 70 -2.98 -0.95 -9.74
CA ASP A 70 -4.27 -1.65 -9.65
C ASP A 70 -4.10 -3.16 -9.92
N ARG A 71 -3.29 -3.54 -10.92
CA ARG A 71 -3.00 -4.95 -11.21
C ARG A 71 -2.23 -5.63 -10.07
N ALA A 72 -1.25 -4.95 -9.48
CA ALA A 72 -0.48 -5.49 -8.36
C ALA A 72 -1.34 -5.63 -7.09
N VAL A 73 -2.18 -4.64 -6.79
CA VAL A 73 -3.17 -4.68 -5.70
C VAL A 73 -4.12 -5.85 -5.89
N ALA A 74 -4.76 -5.96 -7.07
CA ALA A 74 -5.69 -7.06 -7.35
C ALA A 74 -5.05 -8.45 -7.17
N THR A 75 -3.80 -8.60 -7.61
CA THR A 75 -3.03 -9.85 -7.43
C THR A 75 -2.80 -10.17 -5.96
N ALA A 76 -2.36 -9.17 -5.17
CA ALA A 76 -2.09 -9.34 -3.76
C ALA A 76 -3.35 -9.62 -2.94
N THR A 77 -4.45 -8.90 -3.20
CA THR A 77 -5.74 -9.14 -2.56
C THR A 77 -6.25 -10.56 -2.85
N ALA A 78 -6.19 -11.01 -4.11
CA ALA A 78 -6.62 -12.36 -4.46
C ALA A 78 -5.83 -13.45 -3.71
N LEU A 79 -4.52 -13.27 -3.54
CA LEU A 79 -3.69 -14.19 -2.76
C LEU A 79 -3.98 -14.12 -1.25
N ALA A 80 -4.27 -12.93 -0.72
CA ALA A 80 -4.57 -12.75 0.69
C ALA A 80 -5.94 -13.31 1.08
N THR A 81 -6.93 -13.27 0.18
CA THR A 81 -8.30 -13.71 0.47
C THR A 81 -8.63 -15.10 -0.04
N ALA A 82 -7.69 -15.79 -0.70
CA ALA A 82 -7.86 -17.18 -1.10
C ALA A 82 -7.90 -18.08 0.15
N ASP A 83 -8.81 -19.05 0.16
CA ASP A 83 -8.85 -20.06 1.22
C ASP A 83 -7.51 -20.81 1.25
N PRO A 84 -6.84 -20.95 2.41
CA PRO A 84 -5.62 -21.73 2.49
C PRO A 84 -5.94 -23.19 2.15
N ALA A 85 -5.26 -23.72 1.14
CA ALA A 85 -5.32 -25.14 0.79
C ALA A 85 -4.80 -26.04 1.92
#